data_AF-A0A2H1ED03-F1
#
_entry.id   AF-A0A2H1ED03-F1
#
_cell.length_a   1.000
_cell.length_b   1.000
_cell.length_c   1.000
_cell.angle_alpha   90.00
_cell.angle_beta   90.00
_cell.angle_gamma   90.00
#
_symmetry.space_group_name_H-M   'P 1'
#
loop_
_entity.id
_entity.type
_entity.pdbx_description
1 polymer ?
#
loop_
_entity_poly.entity_id
_entity_poly.type
_entity_poly.pdbx_seq_one_letter_code
_entity_poly.pdbx_strand_id
1 'polypeptide(L)'
;MNKKQWRRYNSEQGESWQVFIDENEQGIEHTVSSKGHSAVMRKIIDPIDFVIVSAIPCVNQDEFNKTLYDKNLFQLKLELMNGDDWFAFSGQKFKKDEIVKLISLFVGLDKNQAERVWKGKKLGNFNTYKNEVSF
;
A
#
# COMPACT_ATOMS: atom_id res chain seq x y z
N MET A 1 -29.87 -18.44 -23.39
CA MET A 1 -28.46 -18.31 -22.95
C MET A 1 -28.50 -17.59 -21.62
N ASN A 2 -28.01 -18.20 -20.53
CA ASN A 2 -28.02 -17.51 -19.24
C ASN A 2 -27.04 -16.33 -19.31
N LYS A 3 -27.50 -15.16 -18.86
CA LYS A 3 -26.67 -13.96 -18.82
C LYS A 3 -25.65 -14.13 -17.70
N LYS A 4 -24.38 -13.86 -18.03
CA LYS A 4 -23.25 -13.99 -17.10
C LYS A 4 -22.87 -12.64 -16.52
N GLN A 5 -22.36 -12.62 -15.30
CA GLN A 5 -21.85 -11.43 -14.65
C GLN A 5 -20.61 -11.70 -13.81
N TRP A 6 -19.86 -10.64 -13.54
CA TRP A 6 -18.78 -10.65 -12.55
C TRP A 6 -19.34 -10.21 -11.19
N ARG A 7 -19.24 -11.07 -10.18
CA ARG A 7 -19.62 -10.75 -8.80
C ARG A 7 -18.37 -10.60 -7.92
N ARG A 8 -18.32 -9.54 -7.11
CA ARG A 8 -17.17 -9.20 -6.24
C ARG A 8 -17.31 -9.90 -4.89
N TYR A 9 -16.21 -10.45 -4.40
CA TYR A 9 -16.07 -11.06 -3.08
C TYR A 9 -14.85 -10.46 -2.39
N ASN A 10 -14.97 -10.12 -1.12
CA ASN A 10 -13.86 -9.61 -0.32
C ASN A 10 -13.49 -10.68 0.71
N SER A 11 -12.20 -11.00 0.84
CA SER A 11 -11.71 -11.85 1.92
C SER A 11 -11.57 -11.05 3.21
N GLU A 12 -11.59 -11.72 4.36
CA GLU A 12 -11.29 -11.12 5.66
C GLU A 12 -9.86 -10.54 5.72
N GLN A 13 -8.98 -11.00 4.84
CA GLN A 13 -7.59 -10.55 4.70
C GLN A 13 -7.46 -9.32 3.77
N GLY A 14 -8.59 -8.76 3.31
CA GLY A 14 -8.66 -7.57 2.47
C GLY A 14 -8.44 -7.82 0.97
N GLU A 15 -8.43 -9.07 0.52
CA GLU A 15 -8.28 -9.37 -0.90
C GLU A 15 -9.63 -9.27 -1.63
N SER A 16 -9.65 -8.55 -2.76
CA SER A 16 -10.80 -8.52 -3.66
C SER A 16 -10.68 -9.61 -4.74
N TRP A 17 -11.73 -10.39 -4.91
CA TRP A 17 -11.87 -11.40 -5.96
C TRP A 17 -13.12 -11.13 -6.79
N GLN A 18 -13.06 -11.51 -8.07
CA GLN A 18 -14.22 -11.54 -8.94
C GLN A 18 -14.43 -12.95 -9.47
N VAL A 19 -15.67 -13.42 -9.36
CA VAL A 19 -16.11 -14.74 -9.84
C VAL A 19 -17.09 -14.54 -10.99
N PHE A 20 -16.89 -15.29 -12.07
CA PHE A 20 -17.76 -15.25 -13.24
C PHE A 20 -18.91 -16.26 -13.10
N ILE A 21 -20.13 -15.76 -12.92
CA ILE A 21 -21.30 -16.56 -12.52
C ILE A 21 -22.53 -16.27 -13.39
N ASP A 22 -23.55 -17.12 -13.30
CA ASP A 22 -24.86 -16.83 -13.90
C ASP A 22 -25.62 -15.74 -13.10
N GLU A 23 -26.31 -14.84 -13.80
CA GLU A 23 -27.02 -13.70 -13.18
C GLU A 23 -28.06 -14.15 -12.15
N ASN A 24 -28.69 -15.31 -12.40
CA ASN A 24 -29.75 -15.89 -11.58
C ASN A 24 -29.23 -16.88 -10.53
N GLU A 25 -27.91 -17.06 -10.40
CA GLU A 25 -27.31 -18.01 -9.45
C GLU A 25 -27.39 -17.45 -8.02
N GLN A 26 -28.25 -18.06 -7.20
CA GLN A 26 -28.51 -17.75 -5.80
C GLN A 26 -27.90 -18.84 -4.92
N GLY A 27 -27.07 -18.47 -3.94
CA GLY A 27 -26.37 -19.40 -3.05
C GLY A 27 -25.15 -18.77 -2.39
N ILE A 28 -24.51 -19.48 -1.45
CA ILE A 28 -23.33 -19.02 -0.71
C ILE A 28 -22.03 -19.59 -1.34
N GLU A 29 -22.12 -20.72 -2.05
CA GLU A 29 -20.96 -21.41 -2.64
C GLU A 29 -20.86 -21.16 -4.15
N HIS A 30 -19.98 -20.23 -4.55
CA HIS A 30 -19.78 -19.80 -5.95
C HIS A 30 -18.49 -20.34 -6.56
N THR A 31 -17.85 -21.30 -5.90
CA THR A 31 -16.55 -21.88 -6.29
C THR A 31 -16.68 -22.99 -7.34
N VAL A 32 -17.88 -23.52 -7.54
CA VAL A 32 -18.20 -24.57 -8.52
C VAL A 32 -19.46 -24.18 -9.28
N SER A 33 -19.42 -24.24 -10.61
CA SER A 33 -20.58 -23.97 -11.46
C SER A 33 -21.67 -25.02 -11.29
N SER A 34 -22.91 -24.67 -11.65
CA SER A 34 -24.04 -25.61 -11.80
C SER A 34 -23.77 -26.84 -12.69
N LYS A 35 -22.68 -26.86 -13.47
CA LYS A 35 -22.25 -28.00 -14.30
C LYS A 35 -21.07 -28.80 -13.72
N GLY A 36 -20.65 -28.52 -12.48
CA GLY A 36 -19.56 -29.23 -11.80
C GLY A 36 -18.15 -28.76 -12.16
N HIS A 37 -18.01 -27.78 -13.06
CA HIS A 37 -16.70 -27.18 -13.36
C HIS A 37 -16.30 -26.14 -12.31
N SER A 38 -15.01 -26.03 -12.02
CA SER A 38 -14.46 -24.95 -11.19
C SER A 38 -14.84 -23.58 -11.74
N ALA A 39 -15.16 -22.65 -10.85
CA ALA A 39 -15.51 -21.30 -11.25
C ALA A 39 -14.31 -20.56 -11.87
N VAL A 40 -14.59 -19.74 -12.88
CA VAL A 40 -13.58 -18.81 -13.42
C VAL A 40 -13.48 -17.63 -12.46
N MET A 41 -12.30 -17.45 -11.88
CA MET A 41 -12.02 -16.45 -10.86
C MET A 41 -10.85 -15.57 -11.29
N ARG A 42 -10.88 -14.29 -10.93
CA ARG A 42 -9.74 -13.38 -11.05
C ARG A 42 -9.54 -12.59 -9.77
N LYS A 43 -8.28 -12.42 -9.37
CA LYS A 43 -7.92 -11.48 -8.31
C LYS A 43 -8.07 -10.06 -8.86
N ILE A 44 -8.74 -9.19 -8.11
CA ILE A 44 -8.73 -7.76 -8.35
C ILE A 44 -7.69 -7.15 -7.41
N ILE A 45 -6.70 -6.53 -8.01
CA ILE A 45 -5.84 -5.58 -7.32
C ILE A 45 -6.41 -4.23 -7.70
N ASP A 46 -7.13 -3.60 -6.78
CA ASP A 46 -7.61 -2.25 -7.00
C ASP A 46 -6.38 -1.32 -6.98
N PRO A 47 -6.12 -0.49 -8.00
CA PRO A 47 -4.95 0.38 -7.98
C PRO A 47 -4.93 1.32 -6.76
N ILE A 48 -6.12 1.50 -6.18
CA ILE A 48 -6.41 2.13 -4.91
C ILE A 48 -5.52 1.60 -3.76
N ASP A 49 -5.12 0.32 -3.79
CA ASP A 49 -4.32 -0.32 -2.75
C ASP A 49 -2.81 -0.30 -3.02
N PHE A 50 -2.35 0.26 -4.15
CA PHE A 50 -0.91 0.45 -4.39
C PHE A 50 -0.35 1.59 -3.55
N VAL A 51 0.92 1.45 -3.17
CA VAL A 51 1.61 2.50 -2.42
C VAL A 51 2.31 3.49 -3.33
N ILE A 52 2.31 4.74 -2.90
CA ILE A 52 3.23 5.78 -3.36
C ILE A 52 4.39 5.83 -2.38
N VAL A 53 5.61 5.86 -2.90
CA VAL A 53 6.83 6.01 -2.11
C VAL A 53 7.56 7.28 -2.55
N SER A 54 7.98 8.10 -1.57
CA SER A 54 8.60 9.40 -1.80
C SER A 54 9.84 9.61 -0.94
N ALA A 55 10.86 10.27 -1.49
CA ALA A 55 11.99 10.82 -0.73
C ALA A 55 11.70 12.26 -0.34
N ILE A 56 11.68 12.55 0.95
CA ILE A 56 11.42 13.88 1.50
C ILE A 56 12.74 14.47 1.99
N PRO A 57 13.21 15.60 1.43
CA PRO A 57 14.40 16.28 1.94
C PRO A 57 14.27 16.63 3.42
N CYS A 58 15.32 16.38 4.19
CA CYS A 58 15.34 16.77 5.60
C CYS A 58 15.56 18.27 5.73
N VAL A 59 14.79 18.87 6.62
CA VAL A 59 14.97 20.26 7.05
C VAL A 59 15.72 20.26 8.38
N ASN A 60 16.83 20.99 8.45
CA ASN A 60 17.45 21.35 9.71
C ASN A 60 17.09 22.81 10.00
N GLN A 61 16.56 23.09 11.18
CA GLN A 61 16.45 24.45 11.68
C GLN A 61 17.79 24.80 12.33
N ASP A 62 18.43 25.85 11.82
CA ASP A 62 19.57 26.48 12.48
C ASP A 62 19.08 27.39 13.61
N GLU A 63 19.88 27.59 14.67
CA GLU A 63 19.54 28.40 15.86
C GLU A 63 19.16 29.85 15.51
N PHE A 64 19.49 30.31 14.30
CA PHE A 64 19.22 31.66 13.80
C PHE A 64 18.04 31.77 12.82
N ASN A 65 17.04 30.88 12.90
CA ASN A 65 15.80 30.93 12.09
C ASN A 65 15.99 30.81 10.57
N LYS A 66 17.15 30.34 10.09
CA LYS A 66 17.33 29.97 8.69
C LYS A 66 17.08 28.49 8.52
N THR A 67 15.99 28.17 7.84
CA THR A 67 15.67 26.82 7.38
C THR A 67 16.73 26.37 6.38
N LEU A 68 17.65 25.52 6.81
CA LEU A 68 18.66 24.92 5.94
C LEU A 68 18.20 23.51 5.58
N TYR A 69 17.83 23.34 4.31
CA TYR A 69 17.62 22.02 3.76
C TYR A 69 18.96 21.29 3.71
N ASP A 70 19.08 20.18 4.42
CA ASP A 70 20.19 19.28 4.21
C ASP A 70 19.93 18.52 2.91
N LYS A 71 20.46 19.07 1.81
CA LYS A 71 20.29 18.53 0.45
C LYS A 71 20.83 17.10 0.31
N ASN A 72 21.56 16.60 1.31
CA ASN A 72 22.17 15.28 1.29
C ASN A 72 21.41 14.25 2.13
N LEU A 73 20.43 14.66 2.94
CA LEU A 73 19.67 13.76 3.81
C LEU A 73 18.17 13.77 3.50
N PHE A 74 17.59 12.58 3.46
CA PHE A 74 16.18 12.37 3.10
C PHE A 74 15.51 11.41 4.08
N GLN A 75 14.22 11.60 4.33
CA GLN A 75 13.36 10.59 4.94
C GLN A 75 12.51 9.92 3.86
N LEU A 76 12.21 8.64 4.04
CA LEU A 76 11.30 7.90 3.18
C LEU A 76 9.87 8.09 3.69
N LYS A 77 8.94 8.45 2.81
CA LYS A 77 7.50 8.45 3.07
C LYS A 77 6.84 7.38 2.21
N LEU A 78 5.89 6.68 2.80
CA LEU A 78 5.01 5.72 2.15
C LEU A 78 3.56 6.13 2.40
N GLU A 79 2.69 6.04 1.39
CA GLU A 79 1.25 6.31 1.52
C GLU A 79 0.46 5.52 0.48
N LEU A 80 -0.86 5.42 0.62
CA LEU A 80 -1.70 4.79 -0.39
C LEU A 80 -2.04 5.75 -1.53
N MET A 81 -2.08 5.22 -2.75
CA MET A 81 -2.40 6.00 -3.95
C MET A 81 -3.85 6.51 -3.95
N ASN A 82 -4.75 5.85 -3.23
CA ASN A 82 -6.15 6.26 -3.09
C ASN A 82 -6.39 7.46 -2.17
N GLY A 83 -5.37 7.90 -1.41
CA GLY A 83 -5.52 8.98 -0.44
C GLY A 83 -6.18 8.58 0.89
N ASP A 84 -6.30 7.29 1.19
CA ASP A 84 -6.67 6.83 2.53
C ASP A 84 -5.66 7.34 3.58
N ASP A 85 -6.13 7.52 4.82
CA ASP A 85 -5.29 7.90 5.96
C ASP A 85 -4.42 6.73 6.45
N TRP A 86 -3.51 6.31 5.56
CA TRP A 86 -2.49 5.32 5.81
C TRP A 86 -1.17 5.85 5.26
N PHE A 87 -0.21 6.03 6.14
CA PHE A 87 1.12 6.51 5.77
C PHE A 87 2.19 5.99 6.73
N ALA A 88 3.45 6.10 6.31
CA ALA A 88 4.60 5.87 7.17
C ALA A 88 5.72 6.84 6.83
N PHE A 89 6.46 7.25 7.85
CA PHE A 89 7.71 7.99 7.70
C PHE A 89 8.84 7.16 8.27
N SER A 90 9.98 7.14 7.58
CA SER A 90 11.15 6.47 8.11
C SER A 90 11.62 7.16 9.38
N GLY A 91 11.89 6.37 10.42
CA GLY A 91 12.48 6.85 11.68
C GLY A 91 13.90 7.38 11.48
N GLN A 92 14.62 6.82 10.51
CA GLN A 92 15.99 7.20 10.15
C GLN A 92 16.05 8.09 8.89
N LYS A 93 17.15 8.83 8.75
CA LYS A 93 17.49 9.66 7.60
C LYS A 93 18.51 8.92 6.71
N PHE A 94 18.46 9.14 5.41
CA PHE A 94 19.27 8.43 4.42
C PHE A 94 19.97 9.38 3.47
N LYS A 95 21.12 8.97 2.94
CA LYS A 95 21.75 9.67 1.82
C LYS A 95 21.01 9.41 0.51
N LYS A 96 21.23 10.27 -0.48
CA LYS A 96 20.59 10.18 -1.81
C LYS A 96 20.68 8.79 -2.44
N ASP A 97 21.86 8.18 -2.48
CA ASP A 97 22.05 6.87 -3.12
C ASP A 97 21.38 5.73 -2.35
N GLU A 98 21.29 5.84 -1.03
CA GLU A 98 20.62 4.87 -0.17
C GLU A 98 19.11 4.96 -0.32
N ILE A 99 18.55 6.17 -0.33
CA ILE A 99 17.10 6.34 -0.41
C ILE A 99 16.56 5.95 -1.78
N VAL A 100 17.29 6.18 -2.87
CA VAL A 100 16.89 5.72 -4.21
C VAL A 100 16.81 4.20 -4.27
N LYS A 101 17.79 3.50 -3.66
CA LYS A 101 17.73 2.03 -3.55
C LYS A 101 16.54 1.57 -2.72
N LEU A 102 16.24 2.24 -1.60
CA LEU A 102 15.07 1.93 -0.78
C LEU A 102 13.77 2.15 -1.52
N ILE A 103 13.61 3.26 -2.24
CA ILE A 103 12.42 3.56 -3.07
C ILE A 103 12.13 2.41 -4.03
N SER A 104 13.16 1.91 -4.72
CA SER A 104 13.00 0.83 -5.71
C SER A 104 12.40 -0.45 -5.14
N LEU A 105 12.49 -0.69 -3.83
CA LEU A 105 11.89 -1.86 -3.17
C LEU A 105 10.37 -1.78 -3.04
N PHE A 106 9.78 -0.58 -3.16
CA PHE A 106 8.35 -0.35 -2.94
C PHE A 106 7.57 -0.09 -4.24
N VAL A 107 8.27 0.15 -5.35
CA VAL A 107 7.63 0.42 -6.64
C VAL A 107 6.78 -0.77 -7.06
N GLY A 108 5.49 -0.52 -7.31
CA GLY A 108 4.53 -1.54 -7.76
C GLY A 108 4.02 -2.47 -6.65
N LEU A 109 4.31 -2.18 -5.38
CA LEU A 109 3.80 -2.97 -4.25
C LEU A 109 2.41 -2.49 -3.81
N ASP A 110 1.55 -3.46 -3.49
CA ASP A 110 0.33 -3.19 -2.74
C ASP A 110 0.63 -2.90 -1.26
N LYS A 111 -0.37 -2.40 -0.53
CA LYS A 111 -0.30 -2.12 0.91
C LYS A 111 0.34 -3.25 1.73
N ASN A 112 -0.14 -4.48 1.55
CA ASN A 112 0.28 -5.63 2.37
C ASN A 112 1.72 -6.04 2.08
N GLN A 113 2.12 -6.00 0.81
CA GLN A 113 3.49 -6.25 0.38
C GLN A 113 4.43 -5.16 0.91
N ALA A 114 4.05 -3.89 0.77
CA ALA A 114 4.81 -2.76 1.26
C ALA A 114 4.99 -2.81 2.79
N GLU A 115 3.97 -3.19 3.55
CA GLU A 115 4.09 -3.39 5.00
C GLU A 115 5.14 -4.43 5.38
N ARG A 116 5.18 -5.56 4.66
CA ARG A 116 6.16 -6.62 4.90
C ARG A 116 7.57 -6.14 4.64
N VAL A 117 7.79 -5.44 3.51
CA VAL A 117 9.09 -4.86 3.19
C VAL A 117 9.49 -3.81 4.23
N TRP A 118 8.57 -2.94 4.63
CA TRP A 118 8.80 -1.89 5.62
C TRP A 118 9.24 -2.45 6.98
N LYS A 119 8.51 -3.45 7.48
CA LYS A 119 8.83 -4.17 8.73
C LYS A 119 10.16 -4.92 8.60
N GLY A 120 10.38 -5.63 7.49
CA GLY A 120 11.63 -6.36 7.22
C GLY A 120 12.87 -5.46 7.15
N LYS A 121 12.71 -4.23 6.66
CA LYS A 121 13.77 -3.21 6.63
C LYS A 121 13.85 -2.35 7.90
N LYS A 122 12.98 -2.59 8.89
CA LYS A 122 12.93 -1.88 10.17
C LYS A 122 12.87 -0.35 10.00
N LEU A 123 12.04 0.12 9.07
CA LEU A 123 12.05 1.53 8.66
C LEU A 123 11.28 2.47 9.61
N GLY A 124 10.43 1.95 10.49
CA GLY A 124 9.67 2.73 11.46
C GLY A 124 8.25 2.19 11.64
N ASN A 125 7.38 3.00 12.24
CA ASN A 125 5.98 2.67 12.47
C ASN A 125 5.08 3.33 11.40
N PHE A 126 3.89 2.76 11.23
CA PHE A 126 2.83 3.33 10.41
C PHE A 126 2.02 4.35 11.23
N ASN A 127 1.35 5.27 10.54
CA ASN A 127 0.40 6.26 11.08
C ASN A 127 0.94 7.06 12.27
N THR A 128 2.25 7.29 12.28
CA THR A 128 2.91 8.05 13.34
C THR A 128 3.17 9.46 12.82
N TYR A 129 2.35 10.39 13.26
CA TYR A 129 2.68 11.82 13.13
C TYR A 129 3.90 12.08 14.01
N LYS A 130 4.95 12.66 13.44
CA LYS A 130 6.17 13.04 14.17
C LYS A 130 5.92 14.32 14.99
N ASN A 131 4.85 14.33 15.80
CA ASN A 131 4.41 15.47 16.63
C ASN A 131 4.15 15.05 18.09
N GLU A 132 4.89 14.09 18.63
CA GLU A 132 5.05 14.01 20.09
C GLU A 132 6.26 14.84 20.48
N VAL A 133 6.07 16.16 20.54
CA VAL A 133 6.86 17.00 21.44
C VAL A 133 6.17 16.86 22.80
N SER A 134 6.70 15.99 23.66
CA SER A 134 6.34 15.99 25.08
C SER A 134 6.84 17.31 25.66
N PHE A 135 5.92 18.14 26.16
CA PHE A 135 6.24 19.28 27.02
C PHE A 135 6.76 18.80 28.38
#